data_AF-A0A7V2Y1B7-F1
#
_entry.id   AF-A0A7V2Y1B7-F1
#
_cell.length_a   1.000
_cell.length_b   1.000
_cell.length_c   1.000
_cell.angle_alpha   90.00
_cell.angle_beta   90.00
_cell.angle_gamma   90.00
#
_symmetry.space_group_name_H-M   'P 1'
#
loop_
_entity.id
_entity.type
_entity.pdbx_description
1 polymer ?
#
loop_
_entity_poly.entity_id
_entity_poly.type
_entity_poly.pdbx_seq_one_letter_code
_entity_poly.pdbx_strand_id
1 'polypeptide(L)'
;MSDESWCDWEALKQRVLRHYHGAEDSIHGPEHWSRVERFGLEIAEHTGAHPMVVRLFAWFHDAGRVNQHTDPGHGRRGAELARSLKGELFDLPAPAFEALLYACTWHTDERFTDDPTVGACWDADRLDLGRVGITPSPCFMNSDYAKRLAYQQKR
;
A
#
# COMPACT_ATOMS: atom_id res chain seq x y z
N MET A 1 -2.83 24.29 11.43
CA MET A 1 -3.01 22.99 12.11
C MET A 1 -1.72 22.25 11.86
N SER A 2 -0.99 21.90 12.93
CA SER A 2 0.26 21.14 12.85
C SER A 2 -0.01 19.82 12.14
N ASP A 3 0.83 19.48 11.17
CA ASP A 3 0.86 18.15 10.54
C ASP A 3 1.51 17.19 11.55
N GLU A 4 0.73 16.75 12.54
CA GLU A 4 1.19 15.86 13.64
C GLU A 4 1.24 14.40 13.21
N SER A 5 1.56 14.15 11.95
CA SER A 5 1.78 12.81 11.43
C SER A 5 3.09 12.25 12.00
N TRP A 6 3.05 11.09 12.64
CA TRP A 6 4.24 10.40 13.12
C TRP A 6 4.11 8.89 12.96
N CYS A 7 5.24 8.18 12.94
CA CYS A 7 5.28 6.73 12.90
C CYS A 7 6.59 6.23 13.51
N ASP A 8 6.51 5.30 14.47
CA ASP A 8 7.64 4.46 14.85
C ASP A 8 7.74 3.32 13.84
N TRP A 9 8.52 3.55 12.78
CA TRP A 9 8.63 2.61 11.67
C TRP A 9 9.20 1.26 12.06
N GLU A 10 10.14 1.23 12.99
CA GLU A 10 10.75 -0.03 13.42
C GLU A 10 9.74 -0.86 14.21
N ALA A 11 9.08 -0.25 15.20
CA ALA A 11 8.07 -0.93 15.99
C ALA A 11 6.85 -1.34 15.15
N LEU A 12 6.42 -0.50 14.20
CA LEU A 12 5.34 -0.80 13.27
C LEU A 12 5.66 -2.01 12.39
N LYS A 13 6.82 -2.02 11.72
CA LYS A 13 7.24 -3.15 10.88
C LYS A 13 7.32 -4.43 11.67
N GLN A 14 7.90 -4.40 12.87
CA GLN A 14 7.94 -5.56 13.76
C GLN A 14 6.54 -6.03 14.20
N ARG A 15 5.61 -5.12 14.49
CA ARG A 15 4.23 -5.46 14.88
C ARG A 15 3.46 -6.08 13.71
N VAL A 16 3.61 -5.54 12.50
CA VAL A 16 3.01 -6.09 11.29
C VAL A 16 3.56 -7.48 10.98
N LEU A 17 4.89 -7.66 11.04
CA LEU A 17 5.53 -8.97 10.82
C LEU A 17 5.02 -10.04 11.79
N ARG A 18 4.79 -9.68 13.06
CA ARG A 18 4.21 -10.61 14.05
C ARG A 18 2.73 -10.94 13.80
N HIS A 19 1.99 -10.06 13.13
CA HIS A 19 0.60 -10.31 12.73
C HIS A 19 0.51 -11.18 11.48
N TYR A 20 1.51 -11.08 10.61
CA TYR A 20 1.54 -11.81 9.35
C TYR A 20 1.69 -13.32 9.56
N HIS A 21 0.82 -14.09 8.92
CA HIS A 21 0.77 -15.55 9.06
C HIS A 21 1.38 -16.31 7.87
N GLY A 22 1.92 -15.59 6.87
CA GLY A 22 2.61 -16.20 5.74
C GLY A 22 4.10 -16.44 6.00
N ALA A 23 4.74 -17.22 5.12
CA ALA A 23 6.18 -17.38 5.14
C ALA A 23 6.89 -16.06 4.78
N GLU A 24 8.11 -15.86 5.29
CA GLU A 24 8.91 -14.65 5.04
C GLU A 24 9.20 -14.43 3.55
N ASP A 25 9.35 -15.51 2.78
CA ASP A 25 9.60 -15.52 1.33
C ASP A 25 8.30 -15.52 0.50
N SER A 26 7.16 -15.26 1.13
CA SER A 26 5.89 -15.18 0.41
C SER A 26 5.91 -14.07 -0.64
N ILE A 27 5.31 -14.36 -1.80
CA ILE A 27 5.04 -13.40 -2.86
C ILE A 27 4.10 -12.25 -2.42
N HIS A 28 3.44 -12.39 -1.28
CA HIS A 28 2.60 -11.38 -0.61
C HIS A 28 3.22 -10.85 0.70
N GLY A 29 4.49 -11.16 0.95
CA GLY A 29 5.19 -10.86 2.20
C GLY A 29 6.01 -9.57 2.19
N PRO A 30 6.92 -9.41 3.16
CA PRO A 30 7.64 -8.17 3.43
C PRO A 30 8.47 -7.62 2.25
N GLU A 31 8.98 -8.50 1.38
CA GLU A 31 9.69 -8.05 0.18
C GLU A 31 8.76 -7.35 -0.81
N HIS A 32 7.54 -7.86 -1.00
CA HIS A 32 6.51 -7.21 -1.80
C HIS A 32 6.14 -5.86 -1.19
N TRP A 33 5.85 -5.82 0.11
CA TRP A 33 5.51 -4.57 0.81
C TRP A 33 6.62 -3.52 0.70
N SER A 34 7.89 -3.93 0.78
CA SER A 34 9.04 -3.03 0.62
C SER A 34 9.15 -2.47 -0.80
N ARG A 35 8.85 -3.27 -1.84
CA ARG A 35 8.81 -2.78 -3.23
C ARG A 35 7.62 -1.84 -3.47
N VAL A 36 6.46 -2.11 -2.88
CA VAL A 36 5.30 -1.21 -2.88
C VAL A 36 5.64 0.11 -2.19
N GLU A 37 6.32 0.08 -1.04
CA GLU A 37 6.78 1.30 -0.33
C GLU A 37 7.67 2.15 -1.26
N ARG A 38 8.61 1.51 -1.96
CA ARG A 38 9.53 2.18 -2.89
C ARG A 38 8.80 2.80 -4.08
N PHE A 39 7.98 2.04 -4.79
CA PHE A 39 7.21 2.58 -5.94
C PHE A 39 6.27 3.69 -5.49
N GLY A 40 5.61 3.51 -4.35
CA GLY A 40 4.69 4.49 -3.82
C GLY A 40 5.34 5.82 -3.49
N LEU A 41 6.53 5.80 -2.87
CA LEU A 41 7.29 7.02 -2.60
C LEU A 41 7.72 7.74 -3.88
N GLU A 42 8.20 6.99 -4.87
CA GLU A 42 8.57 7.54 -6.19
C GLU A 42 7.37 8.19 -6.89
N ILE A 43 6.19 7.55 -6.84
CA ILE A 43 4.95 8.13 -7.37
C ILE A 43 4.54 9.39 -6.60
N ALA A 44 4.63 9.37 -5.27
CA ALA A 44 4.21 10.47 -4.41
C ALA A 44 4.98 11.77 -4.70
N GLU A 45 6.27 11.67 -5.03
CA GLU A 45 7.10 12.80 -5.47
C GLU A 45 6.56 13.50 -6.72
N HIS A 46 5.76 12.81 -7.55
CA HIS A 46 5.25 13.29 -8.83
C HIS A 46 3.74 13.58 -8.84
N THR A 47 3.00 13.13 -7.83
CA THR A 47 1.53 13.26 -7.77
C THR A 47 1.03 14.15 -6.65
N GLY A 48 1.89 14.47 -5.66
CA GLY A 48 1.46 15.15 -4.43
C GLY A 48 0.70 14.23 -3.47
N ALA A 49 0.77 12.90 -3.66
CA ALA A 49 0.24 11.92 -2.72
C ALA A 49 0.88 12.07 -1.33
N HIS A 50 0.12 11.80 -0.28
CA HIS A 50 0.63 11.88 1.09
C HIS A 50 1.63 10.75 1.38
N PRO A 51 2.93 11.02 1.58
CA PRO A 51 3.96 9.99 1.64
C PRO A 51 3.80 9.05 2.85
N MET A 52 3.38 9.56 4.01
CA MET A 52 3.11 8.72 5.19
C MET A 52 2.02 7.67 4.92
N VAL A 53 0.91 8.06 4.27
CA VAL A 53 -0.19 7.15 3.93
C VAL A 53 0.27 6.08 2.97
N VAL A 54 1.04 6.45 1.95
CA VAL A 54 1.58 5.51 0.95
C VAL A 54 2.47 4.45 1.59
N ARG A 55 3.35 4.88 2.51
CA ARG A 55 4.21 3.96 3.26
C ARG A 55 3.42 3.05 4.19
N LEU A 56 2.44 3.59 4.94
CA LEU A 56 1.59 2.78 5.81
C LEU A 56 0.76 1.77 5.01
N PHE A 57 0.20 2.17 3.86
CA PHE A 57 -0.52 1.28 2.95
C PHE A 57 0.35 0.10 2.52
N ALA A 58 1.60 0.38 2.12
CA ALA A 58 2.52 -0.66 1.68
C ALA A 58 2.69 -1.77 2.74
N TRP A 59 2.75 -1.40 4.02
CA TRP A 59 2.90 -2.34 5.14
C TRP A 59 1.58 -2.95 5.64
N PHE A 60 0.41 -2.42 5.27
CA PHE A 60 -0.87 -2.92 5.78
C PHE A 60 -1.73 -3.67 4.76
N HIS A 61 -1.71 -3.31 3.47
CA HIS A 61 -2.71 -3.76 2.49
C HIS A 61 -2.83 -5.29 2.38
N ASP A 62 -1.69 -5.99 2.43
CA ASP A 62 -1.59 -7.46 2.36
C ASP A 62 -1.28 -8.12 3.73
N ALA A 63 -1.11 -7.33 4.80
CA ALA A 63 -0.78 -7.87 6.13
C ALA A 63 -1.91 -8.69 6.74
N GLY A 64 -3.16 -8.43 6.34
CA GLY A 64 -4.36 -9.15 6.79
C GLY A 64 -4.63 -10.46 6.03
N ARG A 65 -3.69 -10.95 5.20
CA ARG A 65 -3.88 -12.21 4.48
C ARG A 65 -3.90 -13.42 5.40
N VAL A 66 -4.83 -14.33 5.17
CA VAL A 66 -4.93 -15.63 5.86
C VAL A 66 -4.49 -16.80 4.97
N ASN A 67 -4.32 -16.55 3.67
CA ASN A 67 -3.78 -17.51 2.71
C ASN A 67 -3.06 -16.80 1.55
N GLN A 68 -2.33 -17.59 0.73
CA GLN A 68 -1.52 -17.09 -0.39
C GLN A 68 -2.23 -17.22 -1.76
N HIS A 69 -3.54 -17.45 -1.75
CA HIS A 69 -4.38 -17.61 -2.93
C HIS A 69 -5.40 -16.48 -3.00
N THR A 70 -6.63 -16.80 -3.44
CA THR A 70 -7.76 -15.89 -3.33
C THR A 70 -8.14 -15.72 -1.86
N ASP A 71 -8.03 -14.48 -1.40
CA ASP A 71 -8.33 -14.13 -0.02
C ASP A 71 -9.24 -12.90 0.05
N PRO A 72 -10.55 -13.04 -0.20
CA PRO A 72 -11.46 -11.91 -0.19
C PRO A 72 -11.44 -11.17 1.16
N GLY A 73 -11.38 -9.84 1.09
CA GLY A 73 -11.38 -8.98 2.29
C GLY A 73 -10.05 -8.88 3.04
N HIS A 74 -8.93 -9.39 2.49
CA HIS A 74 -7.60 -9.16 3.10
C HIS A 74 -7.28 -7.68 3.27
N GLY A 75 -7.63 -6.85 2.29
CA GLY A 75 -7.48 -5.40 2.38
C GLY A 75 -8.25 -4.77 3.55
N ARG A 76 -9.47 -5.24 3.80
CA ARG A 76 -10.28 -4.81 4.95
C ARG A 76 -9.63 -5.19 6.27
N ARG A 77 -9.11 -6.42 6.39
CA ARG A 77 -8.37 -6.86 7.58
C ARG A 77 -7.08 -6.08 7.78
N GLY A 78 -6.38 -5.73 6.70
CA GLY A 78 -5.25 -4.80 6.72
C GLY A 78 -5.62 -3.42 7.24
N ALA A 79 -6.76 -2.87 6.81
CA ALA A 79 -7.29 -1.61 7.32
C ALA A 79 -7.70 -1.69 8.82
N GLU A 80 -8.26 -2.82 9.26
CA GLU A 80 -8.56 -3.07 10.67
C GLU A 80 -7.28 -3.15 11.52
N LEU A 81 -6.22 -3.80 11.02
CA LEU A 81 -4.91 -3.79 11.66
C LEU A 81 -4.38 -2.36 11.80
N ALA A 82 -4.38 -1.57 10.72
CA ALA A 82 -3.98 -0.16 10.76
C ALA A 82 -4.76 0.63 11.82
N ARG A 83 -6.08 0.42 11.91
CA ARG A 83 -6.93 1.06 12.92
C ARG A 83 -6.56 0.69 14.35
N SER A 84 -6.18 -0.55 14.60
CA SER A 84 -5.78 -0.99 15.95
C SER A 84 -4.43 -0.43 16.40
N LEU A 85 -3.57 -0.01 15.47
CA LEU A 85 -2.22 0.50 15.78
C LEU A 85 -2.13 2.04 15.75
N LYS A 86 -3.17 2.74 15.28
CA LYS A 86 -3.23 4.21 15.30
C LYS A 86 -3.25 4.72 16.75
N GLY A 87 -2.44 5.74 17.03
CA GLY A 87 -2.24 6.31 18.36
C GLY A 87 -1.25 5.52 19.23
N GLU A 88 -0.92 4.26 18.87
CA GLU A 88 0.09 3.45 19.56
C GLU A 88 1.44 3.49 18.84
N LEU A 89 1.44 3.25 17.52
CA LEU A 89 2.68 3.11 16.72
C LEU A 89 2.79 4.14 15.58
N PHE A 90 1.68 4.79 15.23
CA PHE A 90 1.65 5.90 14.29
C PHE A 90 0.44 6.78 14.55
N ASP A 91 0.46 8.00 14.04
CA ASP A 91 -0.73 8.84 13.97
C ASP A 91 -0.83 9.58 12.63
N LEU A 92 -2.07 9.87 12.24
CA LEU A 92 -2.43 10.59 11.03
C LEU A 92 -3.63 11.49 11.31
N PRO A 93 -3.68 12.69 10.71
CA PRO A 93 -4.89 13.50 10.64
C PRO A 93 -6.04 12.70 10.02
N ALA A 94 -7.28 13.00 10.44
CA ALA A 94 -8.46 12.23 10.02
C ALA A 94 -8.57 12.03 8.49
N PRO A 95 -8.38 13.06 7.61
CA PRO A 95 -8.44 12.85 6.17
C PRO A 95 -7.41 11.84 5.65
N ALA A 96 -6.16 11.93 6.13
CA ALA A 96 -5.09 11.02 5.73
C ALA A 96 -5.33 9.60 6.25
N PHE A 97 -5.88 9.47 7.46
CA PHE A 97 -6.23 8.18 8.03
C PHE A 97 -7.39 7.51 7.27
N GLU A 98 -8.43 8.25 6.90
CA GLU A 98 -9.52 7.71 6.06
C GLU A 98 -9.01 7.27 4.69
N ALA A 99 -8.09 8.04 4.07
CA ALA A 99 -7.45 7.64 2.82
C ALA A 99 -6.65 6.33 2.96
N LEU A 100 -5.92 6.14 4.07
CA LEU A 100 -5.21 4.88 4.36
C LEU A 100 -6.18 3.70 4.44
N LEU A 101 -7.26 3.85 5.22
CA LEU A 101 -8.26 2.79 5.41
C LEU A 101 -8.97 2.43 4.10
N TYR A 102 -9.32 3.44 3.30
CA TYR A 102 -9.93 3.27 1.99
C TYR A 102 -8.98 2.57 1.02
N ALA A 103 -7.73 3.05 0.93
CA ALA A 103 -6.72 2.48 0.05
C ALA A 103 -6.50 0.99 0.36
N CYS A 104 -6.30 0.63 1.63
CA CYS A 104 -6.15 -0.77 2.04
C CYS A 104 -7.41 -1.60 1.71
N THR A 105 -8.60 -1.11 2.07
CA THR A 105 -9.85 -1.89 1.92
C THR A 105 -10.12 -2.26 0.47
N TRP A 106 -9.91 -1.33 -0.47
CA TRP A 106 -10.42 -1.44 -1.84
C TRP A 106 -9.36 -1.71 -2.91
N HIS A 107 -8.08 -1.88 -2.56
CA HIS A 107 -6.99 -1.99 -3.56
C HIS A 107 -7.14 -3.13 -4.58
N THR A 108 -7.87 -4.20 -4.24
CA THR A 108 -8.16 -5.31 -5.16
C THR A 108 -9.57 -5.29 -5.76
N ASP A 109 -10.48 -4.49 -5.19
CA ASP A 109 -11.90 -4.45 -5.55
C ASP A 109 -12.25 -3.24 -6.43
N GLU A 110 -11.48 -2.16 -6.33
CA GLU A 110 -11.66 -0.95 -7.13
C GLU A 110 -10.51 -0.71 -8.11
N ARG A 111 -10.85 -0.08 -9.24
CA ARG A 111 -9.89 0.15 -10.32
C ARG A 111 -9.27 1.54 -10.28
N PHE A 112 -10.04 2.59 -10.02
CA PHE A 112 -9.57 3.98 -10.12
C PHE A 112 -10.16 4.85 -9.03
N THR A 113 -9.44 5.93 -8.72
CA THR A 113 -9.85 6.96 -7.75
C THR A 113 -9.33 8.32 -8.19
N ASP A 114 -10.05 9.37 -7.81
CA ASP A 114 -9.63 10.76 -8.01
C ASP A 114 -8.72 11.27 -6.87
N ASP A 115 -8.61 10.53 -5.77
CA ASP A 115 -7.69 10.86 -4.67
C ASP A 115 -6.25 10.47 -5.07
N PRO A 116 -5.31 11.43 -5.19
CA PRO A 116 -3.95 11.15 -5.63
C PRO A 116 -3.18 10.24 -4.66
N THR A 117 -3.51 10.27 -3.36
CA THR A 117 -2.89 9.42 -2.34
C THR A 117 -3.34 7.97 -2.48
N VAL A 118 -4.66 7.75 -2.56
CA VAL A 118 -5.21 6.40 -2.79
C VAL A 118 -4.74 5.85 -4.14
N GLY A 119 -4.72 6.70 -5.17
CA GLY A 119 -4.24 6.35 -6.50
C GLY A 119 -2.78 5.91 -6.49
N ALA A 120 -1.90 6.63 -5.78
CA ALA A 120 -0.50 6.26 -5.63
C ALA A 120 -0.29 4.92 -4.91
N CYS A 121 -1.08 4.64 -3.87
CA CYS A 121 -1.07 3.35 -3.18
C CYS A 121 -1.38 2.20 -4.15
N TRP A 122 -2.47 2.30 -4.90
CA TRP A 122 -2.89 1.24 -5.83
C TRP A 122 -1.95 1.10 -7.04
N ASP A 123 -1.44 2.22 -7.56
CA ASP A 123 -0.45 2.21 -8.63
C ASP A 123 0.82 1.49 -8.17
N ALA A 124 1.29 1.73 -6.95
CA ALA A 124 2.48 1.09 -6.40
C ALA A 124 2.34 -0.43 -6.25
N ASP A 125 1.20 -0.93 -5.75
CA ASP A 125 0.92 -2.36 -5.67
C ASP A 125 0.86 -3.00 -7.07
N ARG A 126 0.16 -2.36 -8.01
CA ARG A 126 0.03 -2.84 -9.39
C ARG A 126 1.36 -2.85 -10.15
N LEU A 127 2.27 -1.91 -9.86
CA LEU A 127 3.61 -1.89 -10.45
C LEU A 127 4.50 -3.04 -9.97
N ASP A 128 4.20 -3.65 -8.82
CA ASP A 128 4.93 -4.82 -8.32
C ASP A 128 4.34 -6.15 -8.82
N LEU A 129 3.34 -6.14 -9.70
CA LEU A 129 2.74 -7.37 -10.28
C LEU A 129 3.74 -8.20 -11.11
N GLY A 130 4.85 -7.60 -11.56
CA GLY A 130 5.93 -8.34 -12.22
C GLY A 130 6.48 -9.49 -11.37
N ARG A 131 6.41 -9.38 -10.03
CA ARG A 131 6.83 -10.42 -9.08
C ARG A 131 6.10 -11.76 -9.28
N VAL A 132 4.85 -11.71 -9.75
CA VAL A 132 3.99 -12.88 -10.00
C VAL A 132 3.82 -13.18 -11.49
N GLY A 133 4.72 -12.65 -12.34
CA GLY A 133 4.72 -12.90 -13.78
C GLY A 133 3.68 -12.10 -14.58
N ILE A 134 3.08 -11.06 -14.00
CA ILE A 134 2.12 -10.19 -14.66
C ILE A 134 2.80 -8.87 -15.03
N THR A 135 2.88 -8.56 -16.32
CA THR A 135 3.41 -7.27 -16.77
C THR A 135 2.42 -6.14 -16.45
N PRO A 136 2.79 -5.12 -15.64
CA PRO A 136 1.89 -4.02 -15.33
C PRO A 136 1.43 -3.30 -16.60
N SER A 137 0.13 -3.01 -16.67
CA SER A 137 -0.46 -2.33 -17.82
C SER A 137 -0.81 -0.88 -17.45
N PRO A 138 -0.35 0.12 -18.24
CA PRO A 138 -0.69 1.53 -18.02
C PRO A 138 -2.20 1.80 -17.97
N CYS A 139 -3.03 0.95 -18.59
CA CYS A 139 -4.49 1.08 -18.55
C CYS A 139 -5.13 0.77 -17.18
N PHE A 140 -4.33 0.36 -16.19
CA PHE A 140 -4.76 0.16 -14.80
C PHE A 140 -4.07 1.11 -13.83
N MET A 141 -3.35 2.13 -14.32
CA MET A 141 -2.67 3.11 -13.48
C MET A 141 -3.51 4.39 -13.39
N ASN A 142 -3.66 4.93 -12.19
CA ASN A 142 -4.33 6.19 -11.89
C ASN A 142 -3.51 7.37 -12.44
N SER A 143 -2.24 7.44 -12.04
CA SER A 143 -1.38 8.59 -12.34
C SER A 143 -0.65 8.46 -13.67
N ASP A 144 -0.44 9.59 -14.34
CA ASP A 144 0.37 9.62 -15.58
C ASP A 144 1.83 9.22 -15.33
N TYR A 145 2.34 9.43 -14.12
CA TYR A 145 3.67 8.98 -13.73
C TYR A 145 3.74 7.44 -13.66
N ALA A 146 2.82 6.79 -12.94
CA ALA A 146 2.77 5.33 -12.88
C ALA A 146 2.49 4.69 -14.26
N LYS A 147 1.71 5.34 -15.13
CA LYS A 147 1.56 4.91 -16.53
C LYS A 147 2.91 4.84 -17.25
N ARG A 148 3.79 5.83 -17.06
CA ARG A 148 5.15 5.84 -17.64
C ARG A 148 6.03 4.73 -17.08
N LEU A 149 6.00 4.49 -15.76
CA LEU A 149 6.71 3.38 -15.14
C LEU A 149 6.25 2.02 -15.70
N ALA A 150 4.94 1.83 -15.81
CA ALA A 150 4.36 0.61 -16.38
C ALA A 150 4.75 0.41 -17.86
N TYR A 151 4.91 1.48 -18.64
CA TYR A 151 5.45 1.38 -20.01
C TYR A 151 6.92 0.94 -20.05
N GLN A 152 7.73 1.36 -19.07
CA GLN A 152 9.15 1.01 -19.02
C GLN A 152 9.38 -0.46 -18.63
N GLN A 153 8.53 -1.04 -17.78
CA GLN A 153 8.62 -2.45 -17.38
C GLN A 153 8.19 -3.44 -18.49
N LYS A 154 7.59 -2.96 -19.58
CA LYS A 154 7.20 -3.78 -20.74
C LYS A 154 8.37 -4.11 -21.69
N ARG A 155 9.56 -3.57 -21.44
CA ARG A 155 10.71 -3.66 -22.33
C ARG A 155 11.76 -4.66 -21.85
#